data_AF-A0AAV6T6T0-F1
#
_entry.id   AF-A0AAV6T6T0-F1
#
_cell.length_a   1.000
_cell.length_b   1.000
_cell.length_c   1.000
_cell.angle_alpha   90.00
_cell.angle_beta   90.00
_cell.angle_gamma   90.00
#
_symmetry.space_group_name_H-M   'P 1'
#
loop_
_entity.id
_entity.type
_entity.pdbx_description
1 polymer ?
#
loop_
_entity_poly.entity_id
_entity_poly.type
_entity_poly.pdbx_seq_one_letter_code
_entity_poly.pdbx_strand_id
1 'polypeptide(L)'
;MPKKKLIQEVEARWNGTFQMLERVAELREPVGAALAGLKTDITALTSEDFSIVCECLAVLSPFFEATIELSEEKKVSGSKVVPLLKMIEKTIQEETAKVAVPVAQELGEHLIRLLREKLYKVQSMSILSLATLLDPRFKALGFFCPMKKEEAIKRLTAECSHIIGSTSRSLPPVASTSQDSGAERPGQYFWFDLHTTLEL
;
A
#
# COMPACT_ATOMS: atom_id res chain seq x y z
N MET A 1 -25.18 -17.86 9.35
CA MET A 1 -24.59 -16.51 9.15
C MET A 1 -24.24 -15.91 10.51
N PRO A 2 -23.03 -15.34 10.70
CA PRO A 2 -22.68 -14.61 11.92
C PRO A 2 -23.53 -13.35 12.10
N LYS A 3 -23.84 -12.94 13.34
CA LYS A 3 -24.57 -11.70 13.63
C LYS A 3 -23.67 -10.49 13.37
N LYS A 4 -23.88 -9.75 12.27
CA LYS A 4 -23.20 -8.47 11.98
C LYS A 4 -24.01 -7.30 12.55
N LYS A 5 -23.33 -6.31 13.14
CA LYS A 5 -23.92 -5.05 13.63
C LYS A 5 -23.50 -3.89 12.72
N LEU A 6 -24.29 -2.82 12.68
CA LEU A 6 -23.84 -1.57 12.08
C LEU A 6 -22.61 -1.05 12.84
N ILE A 7 -21.67 -0.49 12.10
CA ILE A 7 -20.50 0.19 12.65
C ILE A 7 -20.80 1.67 12.53
N GLN A 8 -20.82 2.38 13.66
CA GLN A 8 -20.88 3.83 13.66
C GLN A 8 -19.48 4.38 13.38
N GLU A 9 -19.40 5.44 12.58
CA GLU A 9 -18.16 6.19 12.42
C GLU A 9 -17.64 6.67 13.79
N VAL A 10 -16.36 6.43 14.04
CA VAL A 10 -15.64 7.00 15.18
C VAL A 10 -14.53 7.86 14.60
N GLU A 11 -14.53 9.14 14.96
CA GLU A 11 -13.76 10.26 14.38
C GLU A 11 -12.22 10.11 14.37
N ALA A 12 -11.68 9.00 14.88
CA ALA A 12 -10.24 8.84 15.06
C ALA A 12 -9.48 8.61 13.74
N ARG A 13 -10.08 7.96 12.73
CA ARG A 13 -9.41 7.61 11.45
C ARG A 13 -10.41 7.38 10.31
N TRP A 14 -10.00 7.73 9.09
CA TRP A 14 -10.76 7.48 7.85
C TRP A 14 -11.15 5.99 7.64
N ASN A 15 -10.41 5.06 8.24
CA ASN A 15 -10.76 3.63 8.28
C ASN A 15 -12.16 3.36 8.85
N GLY A 16 -12.61 4.17 9.83
CA GLY A 16 -13.94 4.04 10.41
C GLY A 16 -15.04 4.38 9.39
N THR A 17 -14.84 5.44 8.60
CA THR A 17 -15.73 5.81 7.50
C THR A 17 -15.80 4.70 6.45
N PHE A 18 -14.65 4.16 6.03
CA PHE A 18 -14.59 3.03 5.08
C PHE A 18 -15.37 1.82 5.59
N GLN A 19 -15.10 1.37 6.83
CA GLN A 19 -15.76 0.22 7.44
C GLN A 19 -17.27 0.44 7.65
N MET A 20 -17.69 1.67 7.96
CA MET A 20 -19.11 2.02 8.05
C MET A 20 -19.79 1.87 6.69
N LEU A 21 -19.21 2.46 5.64
CA LEU A 21 -19.76 2.40 4.28
C LEU A 21 -19.81 0.96 3.76
N GLU A 22 -18.73 0.18 3.96
CA GLU A 22 -18.69 -1.24 3.64
C GLU A 22 -19.81 -1.99 4.36
N ARG A 23 -19.98 -1.75 5.66
CA ARG A 23 -21.01 -2.42 6.46
C ARG A 23 -22.43 -2.05 6.01
N VAL A 24 -22.67 -0.79 5.65
CA VAL A 24 -23.97 -0.35 5.14
C VAL A 24 -24.27 -1.03 3.80
N ALA A 25 -23.30 -1.12 2.90
CA ALA A 25 -23.45 -1.85 1.65
C ALA A 25 -23.74 -3.35 1.87
N GLU A 26 -23.02 -4.01 2.78
CA GLU A 26 -23.24 -5.41 3.16
C GLU A 26 -24.64 -5.66 3.76
N LEU A 27 -25.17 -4.69 4.50
CA LEU A 27 -26.44 -4.80 5.22
C LEU A 27 -27.61 -4.11 4.50
N ARG A 28 -27.49 -3.86 3.19
CA ARG A 28 -28.53 -3.20 2.39
C ARG A 28 -29.94 -3.74 2.63
N GLU A 29 -30.13 -5.05 2.48
CA GLU A 29 -31.44 -5.70 2.66
C GLU A 29 -31.98 -5.62 4.09
N PRO A 30 -31.24 -6.06 5.14
CA PRO A 30 -31.75 -5.99 6.51
C PRO A 30 -31.95 -4.56 7.02
N VAL A 31 -31.11 -3.60 6.62
CA VAL A 31 -31.28 -2.18 6.97
C VAL A 31 -32.53 -1.62 6.29
N GLY A 32 -32.73 -1.93 5.00
CA GLY A 32 -33.93 -1.52 4.27
C GLY A 32 -35.21 -2.08 4.90
N ALA A 33 -35.23 -3.36 5.25
CA ALA A 33 -36.38 -4.00 5.91
C ALA A 33 -36.65 -3.41 7.31
N ALA A 34 -35.60 -3.12 8.08
CA ALA A 34 -35.74 -2.49 9.40
C ALA A 34 -36.30 -1.07 9.30
N LEU A 35 -35.78 -0.26 8.35
CA LEU A 35 -36.28 1.10 8.13
C LEU A 35 -37.74 1.11 7.67
N ALA A 36 -38.15 0.17 6.81
CA ALA A 36 -39.54 0.04 6.38
C ALA A 36 -40.51 -0.30 7.53
N GLY A 37 -40.03 -1.01 8.56
CA GLY A 37 -40.81 -1.38 9.74
C GLY A 37 -40.84 -0.34 10.86
N LEU A 38 -39.99 0.68 10.80
CA LEU A 38 -39.88 1.72 11.82
C LEU A 38 -40.68 2.97 11.42
N LYS A 39 -41.42 3.56 12.37
CA LYS A 39 -41.90 4.94 12.21
C LYS A 39 -40.71 5.87 12.44
N THR A 40 -40.00 6.20 11.37
CA THR A 40 -38.81 7.04 11.39
C THR A 40 -38.90 8.10 10.30
N ASP A 41 -38.35 9.28 10.58
CA ASP A 41 -38.19 10.35 9.59
C ASP A 41 -36.90 10.18 8.76
N ILE A 42 -36.15 9.08 8.98
CA ILE A 42 -34.93 8.79 8.25
C ILE A 42 -35.27 8.36 6.82
N THR A 43 -34.78 9.11 5.84
CA THR A 43 -34.87 8.74 4.42
C THR A 43 -34.00 7.52 4.15
N ALA A 44 -34.58 6.48 3.55
CA ALA A 44 -33.85 5.29 3.15
C ALA A 44 -32.90 5.59 1.98
N LEU A 45 -31.72 4.97 1.99
CA LEU A 45 -30.77 5.04 0.88
C LEU A 45 -31.39 4.45 -0.38
N THR A 46 -31.23 5.17 -1.49
CA THR A 46 -31.70 4.75 -2.80
C THR A 46 -30.76 3.73 -3.43
N SER A 47 -31.20 3.06 -4.49
CA SER A 47 -30.32 2.18 -5.27
C SER A 47 -29.12 2.92 -5.86
N GLU A 48 -29.28 4.21 -6.19
CA GLU A 48 -28.20 5.06 -6.68
C GLU A 48 -27.17 5.33 -5.58
N ASP A 49 -27.61 5.64 -4.36
CA ASP A 49 -26.71 5.82 -3.22
C ASP A 49 -25.86 4.57 -2.97
N PHE A 50 -26.46 3.37 -3.03
CA PHE A 50 -25.71 2.13 -2.91
C PHE A 50 -24.70 1.92 -4.04
N SER A 51 -25.04 2.30 -5.28
CA SER A 51 -24.10 2.22 -6.40
C SER A 51 -22.90 3.14 -6.18
N ILE A 52 -23.15 4.38 -5.75
CA ILE A 52 -22.09 5.34 -5.40
C ILE A 52 -21.20 4.78 -4.29
N VAL A 53 -21.79 4.27 -3.22
CA VAL A 53 -21.04 3.70 -2.09
C VAL A 53 -20.18 2.53 -2.53
N CYS A 54 -20.72 1.57 -3.28
CA CYS A 54 -19.97 0.39 -3.73
C CYS A 54 -18.79 0.76 -4.63
N GLU A 55 -18.97 1.68 -5.57
CA GLU A 55 -17.89 2.09 -6.48
C GLU A 55 -16.83 2.94 -5.78
N CYS A 56 -17.24 3.83 -4.86
CA CYS A 56 -16.29 4.56 -4.02
C CYS A 56 -15.49 3.60 -3.12
N LEU A 57 -16.11 2.55 -2.57
CA LEU A 57 -15.41 1.54 -1.77
C LEU A 57 -14.36 0.80 -2.61
N ALA A 58 -14.67 0.45 -3.87
CA ALA A 58 -13.69 -0.18 -4.77
C ALA A 58 -12.45 0.70 -4.97
N VAL A 59 -12.65 2.00 -5.21
CA VAL A 59 -11.55 2.97 -5.36
C VAL A 59 -10.75 3.18 -4.07
N LEU A 60 -11.41 3.12 -2.90
CA LEU A 60 -10.79 3.34 -1.60
C LEU A 60 -10.11 2.10 -0.99
N SER A 61 -10.51 0.89 -1.39
CA SER A 61 -10.01 -0.38 -0.84
C SER A 61 -8.48 -0.49 -0.83
N PRO A 62 -7.75 -0.11 -1.91
CA PRO A 62 -6.29 -0.23 -1.94
C PRO A 62 -5.60 0.60 -0.85
N PHE A 63 -6.16 1.76 -0.49
CA PHE A 63 -5.62 2.59 0.60
C PHE A 63 -5.91 1.97 1.96
N PHE A 64 -7.06 1.31 2.09
CA PHE A 64 -7.53 0.75 3.36
C PHE A 64 -6.65 -0.44 3.70
N GLU A 65 -6.48 -1.36 2.75
CA GLU A 65 -5.58 -2.51 2.84
C GLU A 65 -4.14 -2.07 3.16
N ALA A 66 -3.61 -1.08 2.44
CA ALA A 66 -2.28 -0.56 2.72
C ALA A 66 -2.16 0.07 4.12
N THR A 67 -3.20 0.74 4.60
CA THR A 67 -3.22 1.33 5.94
C THR A 67 -3.26 0.25 7.02
N ILE A 68 -4.02 -0.83 6.81
CA ILE A 68 -4.05 -1.97 7.72
C ILE A 68 -2.67 -2.65 7.77
N GLU A 69 -2.08 -3.00 6.62
CA GLU A 69 -0.73 -3.59 6.54
C GLU A 69 0.30 -2.73 7.30
N LEU A 70 0.30 -1.41 7.04
CA LEU A 70 1.21 -0.46 7.71
C LEU A 70 0.89 -0.24 9.19
N SER A 71 -0.31 -0.60 9.66
CA SER A 71 -0.71 -0.44 11.07
C SER A 71 -0.52 -1.72 11.89
N GLU A 72 -0.52 -2.90 11.26
CA GLU A 72 -0.40 -4.19 11.92
C GLU A 72 1.06 -4.58 12.24
N GLU A 73 2.01 -4.04 11.49
CA GLU A 73 3.42 -4.33 11.72
C GLU A 73 3.94 -3.69 13.01
N LYS A 74 4.35 -4.53 13.97
CA LYS A 74 5.11 -4.11 15.16
C LYS A 74 6.40 -3.34 14.82
N LYS A 75 6.89 -3.47 13.57
CA LYS A 75 8.04 -2.76 12.99
C LYS A 75 7.86 -2.64 11.46
N VAL A 76 7.06 -1.68 10.98
CA VAL A 76 7.06 -1.34 9.55
C VAL A 76 8.49 -0.99 9.13
N SER A 77 9.06 -1.77 8.21
CA SER A 77 10.34 -1.41 7.61
C SER A 77 10.12 -0.29 6.60
N GLY A 78 10.89 0.79 6.69
CA GLY A 78 10.88 1.90 5.71
C GLY A 78 11.07 1.45 4.27
N SER A 79 11.61 0.24 4.05
CA SER A 79 11.75 -0.40 2.75
C SER A 79 10.44 -0.77 2.05
N LYS A 80 9.33 -0.92 2.78
CA LYS A 80 8.01 -1.24 2.21
C LYS A 80 7.28 -0.03 1.63
N VAL A 81 7.63 1.18 2.07
CA VAL A 81 6.87 2.39 1.76
C VAL A 81 6.85 2.68 0.26
N VAL A 82 8.01 2.65 -0.41
CA VAL A 82 8.08 2.96 -1.86
C VAL A 82 7.35 1.89 -2.70
N PRO A 83 7.58 0.57 -2.48
CA PRO A 83 6.83 -0.48 -3.18
C PRO A 83 5.31 -0.41 -2.95
N LEU A 84 4.85 -0.18 -1.72
CA LEU A 84 3.43 -0.09 -1.41
C LEU A 84 2.77 1.07 -2.15
N LEU A 85 3.39 2.25 -2.16
CA LEU A 85 2.85 3.39 -2.90
C LEU A 85 2.78 3.13 -4.41
N LYS A 86 3.77 2.43 -4.98
CA LYS A 86 3.75 1.98 -6.38
C LYS A 86 2.59 1.01 -6.65
N MET A 87 2.35 0.07 -5.74
CA MET A 87 1.24 -0.88 -5.87
C MET A 87 -0.11 -0.18 -5.79
N ILE A 88 -0.33 0.69 -4.80
CA ILE A 88 -1.57 1.47 -4.68
C ILE A 88 -1.82 2.24 -5.97
N GLU A 89 -0.80 2.87 -6.55
CA GLU A 89 -0.94 3.66 -7.77
C GLU A 89 -1.41 2.84 -8.96
N LYS A 90 -0.89 1.62 -9.11
CA LYS A 90 -1.36 0.67 -10.13
C LYS A 90 -2.80 0.23 -9.86
N THR A 91 -3.08 -0.21 -8.63
CA THR A 91 -4.40 -0.75 -8.28
C THR A 91 -5.50 0.32 -8.38
N ILE A 92 -5.25 1.56 -7.92
CA ILE A 92 -6.27 2.61 -8.03
C ILE A 92 -6.56 2.97 -9.49
N GLN A 93 -5.58 2.94 -10.40
CA GLN A 93 -5.85 3.15 -11.82
C GLN A 93 -6.77 2.08 -12.39
N GLU A 94 -6.49 0.81 -12.05
CA GLU A 94 -7.29 -0.32 -12.49
C GLU A 94 -8.72 -0.25 -11.95
N GLU A 95 -8.90 0.11 -10.67
CA GLU A 95 -10.23 0.27 -10.07
C GLU A 95 -10.96 1.49 -10.64
N THR A 96 -10.28 2.62 -10.80
CA THR A 96 -10.87 3.84 -11.39
C THR A 96 -11.28 3.65 -12.86
N ALA A 97 -10.64 2.73 -13.59
CA ALA A 97 -11.04 2.41 -14.96
C ALA A 97 -12.31 1.53 -15.03
N LYS A 98 -12.69 0.87 -13.92
CA LYS A 98 -13.85 -0.03 -13.85
C LYS A 98 -15.12 0.67 -13.35
N VAL A 99 -14.99 1.80 -12.65
CA VAL A 99 -16.14 2.55 -12.13
C VAL A 99 -16.90 3.24 -13.27
N ALA A 100 -18.22 3.34 -13.10
CA ALA A 100 -19.14 3.98 -14.05
C ALA A 100 -19.81 5.22 -13.45
N VAL A 101 -19.88 5.31 -12.11
CA VAL A 101 -20.46 6.42 -11.39
C VAL A 101 -19.51 7.62 -11.44
N PRO A 102 -19.97 8.80 -11.91
CA PRO A 102 -19.11 9.99 -12.06
C PRO A 102 -18.39 10.41 -10.78
N VAL A 103 -19.07 10.31 -9.62
CA VAL A 103 -18.49 10.66 -8.32
C VAL A 103 -17.33 9.74 -7.95
N ALA A 104 -17.45 8.42 -8.20
CA ALA A 104 -16.39 7.46 -7.93
C ALA A 104 -15.20 7.66 -8.89
N GLN A 105 -15.49 8.00 -10.15
CA GLN A 105 -14.46 8.34 -11.14
C GLN A 105 -13.67 9.59 -10.73
N GLU A 106 -14.36 10.67 -10.37
CA GLU A 106 -13.73 11.92 -9.91
C GLU A 106 -12.88 11.67 -8.65
N LEU A 107 -13.39 10.89 -7.70
CA LEU A 107 -12.65 10.48 -6.52
C LEU A 107 -11.35 9.75 -6.89
N GLY A 108 -11.43 8.76 -7.78
CA GLY A 108 -10.28 7.99 -8.23
C GLY A 108 -9.22 8.85 -8.92
N GLU A 109 -9.63 9.69 -9.87
CA GLU A 109 -8.75 10.62 -10.58
C GLU A 109 -8.05 11.59 -9.62
N HIS A 110 -8.80 12.13 -8.65
CA HIS A 110 -8.26 13.03 -7.63
C HIS A 110 -7.22 12.33 -6.73
N LEU A 111 -7.53 11.10 -6.28
CA LEU A 111 -6.64 10.31 -5.44
C LEU A 111 -5.37 9.90 -6.19
N ILE A 112 -5.46 9.49 -7.47
CA ILE A 112 -4.29 9.19 -8.31
C ILE A 112 -3.37 10.41 -8.41
N ARG A 113 -3.92 11.60 -8.66
CA ARG A 113 -3.14 12.84 -8.74
C ARG A 113 -2.40 13.12 -7.44
N LEU A 114 -3.11 13.10 -6.29
CA LEU A 114 -2.50 13.32 -4.99
C LEU A 114 -1.44 12.27 -4.64
N LEU A 115 -1.70 11.01 -4.99
CA LEU A 115 -0.76 9.91 -4.76
C LEU A 115 0.54 10.11 -5.53
N ARG A 116 0.47 10.47 -6.81
CA ARG A 116 1.66 10.74 -7.64
C ARG A 116 2.51 11.89 -7.08
N GLU A 117 1.87 12.97 -6.63
CA GLU A 117 2.56 14.10 -6.00
C GLU A 117 3.29 13.68 -4.71
N LYS A 118 2.67 12.84 -3.89
CA LYS A 118 3.28 12.31 -2.65
C LYS A 118 4.39 11.30 -2.96
N LEU A 119 4.18 10.44 -3.94
CA LEU A 119 5.10 9.37 -4.34
C LEU A 119 6.42 9.93 -4.88
N TYR A 120 6.40 11.09 -5.57
CA TYR A 120 7.61 11.80 -5.98
C TYR A 120 8.43 12.31 -4.78
N LYS A 121 7.74 12.88 -3.78
CA LYS A 121 8.38 13.39 -2.55
C LYS A 121 9.00 12.25 -1.74
N VAL A 122 8.26 11.15 -1.57
CA VAL A 122 8.70 9.97 -0.81
C VAL A 122 9.92 9.29 -1.46
N GLN A 123 9.92 9.10 -2.79
CA GLN A 123 11.09 8.54 -3.49
C GLN A 123 12.33 9.45 -3.45
N SER A 124 12.15 10.75 -3.24
CA SER A 124 13.25 11.69 -3.09
C SER A 124 13.90 11.65 -1.70
N MET A 125 13.25 11.01 -0.72
CA MET A 125 13.83 10.83 0.62
C MET A 125 14.84 9.69 0.58
N SER A 126 16.12 10.03 0.73
CA SER A 126 17.22 9.05 0.69
C SER A 126 17.04 7.91 1.68
N ILE A 127 16.48 8.16 2.87
CA ILE A 127 16.24 7.12 3.87
C ILE A 127 15.28 6.03 3.36
N LEU A 128 14.22 6.41 2.64
CA LEU A 128 13.21 5.47 2.13
C LEU A 128 13.67 4.80 0.84
N SER A 129 14.30 5.56 -0.06
CA SER A 129 14.82 5.00 -1.32
C SER A 129 16.00 4.05 -1.08
N LEU A 130 16.93 4.39 -0.19
CA LEU A 130 18.02 3.48 0.18
C LEU A 130 17.52 2.27 0.97
N ALA A 131 16.59 2.45 1.92
CA ALA A 131 15.99 1.31 2.63
C ALA A 131 15.31 0.33 1.64
N THR A 132 14.58 0.86 0.65
CA THR A 132 13.95 0.05 -0.40
C THR A 132 14.99 -0.67 -1.25
N LEU A 133 16.04 0.04 -1.67
CA LEU A 133 17.09 -0.50 -2.53
C LEU A 133 17.93 -1.59 -1.84
N LEU A 134 18.18 -1.43 -0.54
CA LEU A 134 18.93 -2.39 0.28
C LEU A 134 18.11 -3.62 0.68
N ASP A 135 16.78 -3.53 0.63
CA ASP A 135 15.91 -4.67 0.92
C ASP A 135 15.90 -5.67 -0.25
N PRO A 136 16.38 -6.91 -0.05
CA PRO A 136 16.49 -7.88 -1.13
C PRO A 136 15.16 -8.23 -1.81
N ARG A 137 14.04 -8.03 -1.12
CA ARG A 137 12.68 -8.31 -1.63
C ARG A 137 12.25 -7.31 -2.70
N PHE A 138 12.79 -6.10 -2.68
CA PHE A 138 12.36 -5.00 -3.56
C PHE A 138 13.47 -4.51 -4.48
N LYS A 139 14.64 -4.16 -3.91
CA LYS A 139 15.77 -3.60 -4.64
C LYS A 139 15.32 -2.48 -5.60
N ALA A 140 15.74 -2.59 -6.86
CA ALA A 140 15.41 -1.68 -7.94
C ALA A 140 13.94 -1.81 -8.43
N LEU A 141 13.28 -2.95 -8.20
CA LEU A 141 11.90 -3.21 -8.65
C LEU A 141 10.87 -2.42 -7.85
N GLY A 142 11.19 -2.07 -6.60
CA GLY A 142 10.32 -1.28 -5.73
C GLY A 142 10.08 0.14 -6.23
N PHE A 143 10.90 0.65 -7.15
CA PHE A 143 10.82 2.02 -7.63
C PHE A 143 9.76 2.19 -8.72
N PHE A 144 9.05 3.32 -8.64
CA PHE A 144 8.11 3.77 -9.66
C PHE A 144 8.80 4.65 -10.70
N CYS A 145 9.68 5.56 -10.26
CA CYS A 145 10.38 6.49 -11.15
C CYS A 145 11.78 5.97 -11.49
N PRO A 146 12.09 5.68 -12.77
CA PRO A 146 13.40 5.20 -13.19
C PRO A 146 14.54 6.17 -12.85
N MET A 147 14.30 7.48 -12.90
CA MET A 147 15.30 8.48 -12.54
C MET A 147 15.64 8.43 -11.05
N LYS A 148 14.63 8.26 -10.18
CA LYS A 148 14.84 8.16 -8.73
C LYS A 148 15.54 6.86 -8.32
N LYS A 149 15.25 5.78 -9.05
CA LYS A 149 15.99 4.51 -8.93
C LYS A 149 17.48 4.72 -9.20
N GLU A 150 17.82 5.36 -10.32
CA GLU A 150 19.21 5.62 -10.70
C GLU A 150 19.91 6.56 -9.71
N GLU A 151 19.23 7.61 -9.25
CA GLU A 151 19.72 8.53 -8.21
C GLU A 151 20.07 7.79 -6.91
N ALA A 152 19.20 6.87 -6.47
CA ALA A 152 19.43 6.05 -5.28
C ALA A 152 20.61 5.10 -5.44
N ILE A 153 20.75 4.44 -6.60
CA ILE A 153 21.88 3.56 -6.92
C ILE A 153 23.19 4.34 -6.91
N LYS A 154 23.24 5.48 -7.61
CA LYS A 154 24.43 6.33 -7.66
C LYS A 154 24.84 6.78 -6.26
N ARG A 155 23.88 7.18 -5.43
CA ARG A 155 24.12 7.58 -4.05
C ARG A 155 24.69 6.42 -3.23
N LEU A 156 24.06 5.25 -3.29
CA LEU A 156 24.51 4.08 -2.55
C LEU A 156 25.95 3.68 -2.93
N THR A 157 26.25 3.67 -4.23
CA THR A 157 27.61 3.36 -4.74
C THR A 157 28.65 4.35 -4.22
N ALA A 158 28.31 5.65 -4.16
CA ALA A 158 29.21 6.68 -3.63
C ALA A 158 29.49 6.48 -2.14
N GLU A 159 28.45 6.21 -1.34
CA GLU A 159 28.58 5.94 0.11
C GLU A 159 29.42 4.68 0.36
N CYS A 160 29.16 3.59 -0.37
CA CYS A 160 29.94 2.35 -0.27
C CYS A 160 31.43 2.59 -0.62
N SER A 161 31.70 3.33 -1.70
CA SER A 161 33.07 3.65 -2.12
C SER A 161 33.81 4.48 -1.05
N HIS A 162 33.11 5.42 -0.42
CA HIS A 162 33.66 6.23 0.67
C HIS A 162 33.96 5.39 1.93
N ILE A 163 33.07 4.46 2.30
CA ILE A 163 33.27 3.55 3.44
C ILE A 163 34.46 2.61 3.18
N ILE A 164 34.58 2.04 1.98
CA ILE A 164 35.70 1.16 1.62
C ILE A 164 37.03 1.92 1.63
N GLY A 165 37.06 3.13 1.07
CA GLY A 165 38.26 3.97 1.01
C GLY A 165 38.71 4.59 2.35
N SER A 166 37.82 4.63 3.34
CA SER A 166 38.13 5.04 4.71
C SER A 166 38.54 3.85 5.59
N THR A 167 37.90 2.69 5.41
CA THR A 167 38.23 1.44 6.13
C THR A 167 39.60 0.89 5.72
N SER A 168 39.98 1.01 4.45
CA SER A 168 41.32 0.60 3.98
C SER A 168 42.46 1.45 4.55
N ARG A 169 42.15 2.64 5.09
CA ARG A 169 43.12 3.56 5.70
C ARG A 169 43.28 3.38 7.21
N SER A 170 42.38 2.65 7.87
CA SER A 170 42.32 2.53 9.34
C SER A 170 42.70 1.15 9.89
N LEU A 171 42.88 0.12 9.05
CA LEU A 171 43.28 -1.22 9.50
C LEU A 171 44.81 -1.39 9.50
N PRO A 172 45.45 -1.81 10.62
CA PRO A 172 46.78 -2.40 10.56
C PRO A 172 46.72 -3.75 9.82
N PRO A 173 47.82 -4.23 9.22
CA PRO A 173 47.80 -5.43 8.39
C PRO A 173 47.48 -6.66 9.24
N VAL A 174 46.28 -7.23 9.07
CA VAL A 174 45.92 -8.52 9.67
C VAL A 174 45.95 -9.59 8.57
N ALA A 175 46.78 -10.60 8.80
CA ALA A 175 46.95 -11.76 7.93
C ALA A 175 45.65 -12.58 7.84
N SER A 176 45.27 -12.94 6.61
CA SER A 176 44.09 -13.71 6.28
C SER A 176 44.16 -15.15 6.81
N THR A 177 43.10 -15.64 7.43
CA THR A 177 42.80 -17.07 7.44
C THR A 177 41.29 -17.25 7.23
N SER A 178 40.94 -17.85 6.11
CA SER A 178 39.59 -18.17 5.67
C SER A 178 38.99 -19.31 6.51
N GLN A 179 37.67 -19.31 6.72
CA GLN A 179 36.85 -20.51 6.45
C GLN A 179 35.34 -20.23 6.45
N ASP A 180 34.70 -21.03 5.60
CA ASP A 180 33.34 -21.07 5.07
C ASP A 180 32.36 -21.85 5.98
N SER A 181 31.05 -21.61 5.85
CA SER A 181 29.98 -22.64 5.79
C SER A 181 28.57 -22.03 5.86
N GLY A 182 27.70 -22.45 4.91
CA GLY A 182 26.31 -22.01 4.77
C GLY A 182 25.25 -22.89 5.44
N ALA A 183 23.97 -22.54 5.24
CA ALA A 183 22.82 -23.45 5.37
C ALA A 183 21.53 -22.81 4.79
N GLU A 184 20.88 -23.52 3.88
CA GLU A 184 19.50 -23.30 3.42
C GLU A 184 18.47 -23.79 4.45
N ARG A 185 17.23 -23.26 4.43
CA ARG A 185 15.98 -24.06 4.49
C ARG A 185 14.71 -23.25 4.17
N PRO A 186 13.61 -23.92 3.77
CA PRO A 186 12.58 -23.36 2.90
C PRO A 186 11.25 -23.08 3.61
N GLY A 187 10.43 -22.26 2.95
CA GLY A 187 8.97 -22.27 3.08
C GLY A 187 8.36 -20.88 3.16
N GLN A 188 7.55 -20.50 2.17
CA GLN A 188 6.22 -19.93 2.39
C GLN A 188 5.50 -19.63 1.06
N TYR A 189 4.42 -20.39 0.85
CA TYR A 189 3.52 -20.39 -0.30
C TYR A 189 2.61 -19.14 -0.40
N PHE A 190 3.15 -17.95 -0.13
CA PHE A 190 2.42 -16.69 -0.34
C PHE A 190 2.99 -15.85 -1.49
N TRP A 191 4.28 -16.05 -1.83
CA TRP A 191 4.98 -15.31 -2.89
C TRP A 191 4.73 -15.84 -4.31
N PHE A 192 4.01 -16.95 -4.46
CA PHE A 192 3.83 -17.58 -5.77
C PHE A 192 3.01 -16.70 -6.74
N ASP A 193 2.07 -15.91 -6.22
CA ASP A 193 1.23 -15.04 -7.04
C ASP A 193 1.92 -13.74 -7.48
N LEU A 194 3.05 -13.37 -6.88
CA LEU A 194 3.86 -12.20 -7.29
C LEU A 194 4.66 -12.47 -8.58
N HIS A 195 4.97 -13.73 -8.88
CA HIS A 195 5.72 -14.10 -10.09
C HIS A 195 4.82 -14.25 -11.31
N THR A 196 3.55 -14.63 -11.14
CA THR A 196 2.62 -14.85 -12.25
C THR A 196 2.08 -13.55 -12.85
N THR A 197 2.12 -12.43 -12.12
CA THR A 197 1.63 -11.12 -12.59
C THR A 197 2.72 -10.16 -13.08
N LEU A 198 4.00 -10.58 -13.09
CA LEU A 198 5.14 -9.78 -13.56
C LEU A 198 5.70 -10.22 -14.92
N GLU A 199 5.09 -11.20 -15.58
CA GLU A 199 5.47 -11.64 -16.93
C GLU A 199 4.51 -11.20 -18.05
N LEU A 200 3.68 -10.17 -17.83
CA LEU A 200 2.89 -9.51 -18.89
C LEU A 200 3.07 -8.00 -18.88
#